data_AF-A0A6C0BP52-F1
#
_entry.id   AF-A0A6C0BP52-F1
#
_cell.length_a   1.000
_cell.length_b   1.000
_cell.length_c   1.000
_cell.angle_alpha   90.00
_cell.angle_beta   90.00
_cell.angle_gamma   90.00
#
_symmetry.space_group_name_H-M   'P 1'
#
loop_
_entity.id
_entity.type
_entity.pdbx_description
1 polymer ?
#
loop_
_entity_poly.entity_id
_entity_poly.type
_entity_poly.pdbx_seq_one_letter_code
_entity_poly.pdbx_strand_id
1 'polypeptide(L)'
;MFDEELFVAQMRLKGKVAMMTLHDGQVFTGIFASYEWFVNYLQLSTAERLTGHEEDFGIYDAQNGQFHMFPSKHIQRVEEVQDKQQEKKPRRKSRRSKRAR
;
A
#
# COMPACT_ATOMS: atom_id res chain seq x y z
N MET A 1 -22.20 -3.71 5.55
CA MET A 1 -21.87 -4.40 6.82
C MET A 1 -20.48 -3.92 7.18
N PHE A 2 -20.25 -3.49 8.43
CA PHE A 2 -18.93 -3.04 8.86
C PHE A 2 -17.92 -4.19 8.72
N ASP A 3 -16.79 -3.93 8.07
CA ASP A 3 -15.69 -4.88 7.95
C ASP A 3 -14.62 -4.57 9.00
N GLU A 4 -14.60 -5.37 10.08
CA GLU A 4 -13.67 -5.19 11.19
C GLU A 4 -12.21 -5.41 10.75
N GLU A 5 -11.97 -6.33 9.82
CA GLU A 5 -10.62 -6.64 9.37
C GLU A 5 -10.01 -5.47 8.60
N LEU A 6 -10.80 -4.86 7.70
CA LEU A 6 -10.37 -3.67 6.96
C LEU A 6 -10.20 -2.44 7.87
N PHE A 7 -11.02 -2.32 8.92
CA PHE A 7 -10.86 -1.28 9.92
C PHE A 7 -9.56 -1.45 10.73
N VAL A 8 -9.24 -2.68 11.15
CA VAL A 8 -7.98 -2.99 11.82
C VAL A 8 -6.80 -2.79 10.86
N ALA A 9 -6.95 -3.17 9.59
CA ALA A 9 -5.95 -2.93 8.55
C ALA A 9 -5.68 -1.44 8.38
N GLN A 10 -6.70 -0.57 8.39
CA GLN A 10 -6.51 0.88 8.36
C GLN A 10 -5.64 1.37 9.52
N MET A 11 -5.88 0.90 10.75
CA MET A 11 -5.09 1.32 11.90
C MET A 11 -3.61 0.89 11.81
N ARG A 12 -3.32 -0.21 11.10
CA ARG A 12 -1.97 -0.78 10.99
C ARG A 12 -1.21 -0.34 9.75
N LEU A 13 -1.91 -0.18 8.64
CA LEU A 13 -1.33 -0.06 7.30
C LEU A 13 -1.44 1.34 6.72
N LYS A 14 -2.20 2.27 7.32
CA LYS A 14 -2.34 3.63 6.78
C LYS A 14 -0.99 4.30 6.52
N GLY A 15 -0.77 4.71 5.27
CA GLY A 15 0.46 5.31 4.77
C GLY A 15 1.58 4.31 4.43
N LYS A 16 1.33 3.00 4.55
CA LYS A 16 2.29 1.94 4.22
C LYS A 16 1.97 1.29 2.88
N VAL A 17 2.98 0.68 2.27
CA VAL A 17 2.79 -0.18 1.11
C VAL A 17 2.11 -1.47 1.58
N ALA A 18 0.97 -1.76 0.98
CA ALA A 18 0.16 -2.92 1.26
C ALA A 18 -0.13 -3.69 -0.04
N MET A 19 -0.18 -4.99 0.09
CA MET A 19 -0.68 -5.90 -0.93
C MET A 19 -2.12 -6.23 -0.59
N MET A 20 -3.00 -6.11 -1.57
CA MET A 20 -4.42 -6.42 -1.46
C MET A 20 -4.75 -7.54 -2.42
N THR A 21 -5.38 -8.59 -1.90
CA THR A 21 -5.89 -9.72 -2.67
C THR A 21 -7.40 -9.65 -2.70
N LEU A 22 -7.96 -9.73 -3.91
CA LEU A 22 -9.39 -9.77 -4.14
C LEU A 22 -9.89 -11.22 -4.21
N HIS A 23 -11.18 -11.43 -3.98
CA HIS A 23 -11.82 -12.76 -3.98
C HIS A 23 -11.78 -13.49 -5.34
N ASP A 24 -11.64 -12.75 -6.42
CA ASP A 24 -11.46 -13.26 -7.79
C ASP A 24 -10.00 -13.67 -8.08
N GLY A 25 -9.10 -13.54 -7.10
CA GLY A 25 -7.69 -13.85 -7.22
C GLY A 25 -6.84 -12.71 -7.78
N GLN A 26 -7.42 -11.54 -8.07
CA GLN A 26 -6.62 -10.38 -8.47
C GLN A 26 -5.80 -9.86 -7.30
N VAL A 27 -4.58 -9.40 -7.61
CA VAL A 27 -3.67 -8.85 -6.60
C VAL A 27 -3.23 -7.46 -7.00
N PHE A 28 -3.36 -6.52 -6.06
CA PHE A 28 -2.90 -5.14 -6.19
C PHE A 28 -1.85 -4.86 -5.12
N THR A 29 -0.89 -4.01 -5.45
CA THR A 29 0.04 -3.40 -4.48
C THR A 29 -0.14 -1.90 -4.51
N GLY A 30 -0.02 -1.24 -3.36
CA GLY A 30 -0.34 0.17 -3.26
C GLY A 30 -0.12 0.75 -1.88
N ILE A 31 -0.12 2.08 -1.80
CA ILE A 31 -0.09 2.74 -0.49
C ILE A 31 -1.50 2.77 0.08
N PHE A 32 -1.70 2.18 1.26
CA PHE A 32 -2.99 2.18 1.94
C PHE A 32 -3.35 3.60 2.41
N ALA A 33 -4.44 4.17 1.90
CA ALA A 33 -4.86 5.52 2.25
C ALA A 33 -5.89 5.53 3.39
N SER A 34 -7.03 4.86 3.19
CA SER A 34 -8.12 4.78 4.17
C SER A 34 -9.09 3.63 3.87
N TYR A 35 -9.92 3.29 4.85
CA TYR A 35 -11.11 2.47 4.69
C TYR A 35 -12.33 3.29 5.11
N GLU A 36 -13.15 3.64 4.12
CA GLU A 36 -14.35 4.44 4.28
C GLU A 36 -15.53 3.53 4.69
N TRP A 37 -15.59 3.16 5.97
CA TRP A 37 -16.55 2.20 6.53
C TRP A 37 -18.04 2.54 6.29
N PHE A 38 -18.37 3.82 6.10
CA PHE A 38 -19.75 4.25 5.80
C PHE A 38 -20.18 3.90 4.37
N VAL A 39 -19.25 3.90 3.40
CA VAL A 39 -19.50 3.46 2.02
C VAL A 39 -18.95 2.05 1.74
N ASN A 40 -18.20 1.46 2.67
CA ASN A 40 -17.59 0.13 2.58
C ASN A 40 -16.56 0.01 1.45
N TYR A 41 -15.73 1.05 1.25
CA TYR A 41 -14.63 1.06 0.27
C TYR A 41 -13.28 1.18 0.95
N LEU A 42 -12.30 0.45 0.44
CA LEU A 42 -10.88 0.66 0.74
C LEU A 42 -10.27 1.54 -0.34
N GLN A 43 -9.42 2.48 0.08
CA GLN A 43 -8.75 3.42 -0.78
C GLN A 43 -7.24 3.17 -0.77
N LEU A 44 -6.66 2.98 -1.95
CA LEU A 44 -5.22 3.02 -2.17
C LEU A 44 -4.85 4.32 -2.88
N SER A 45 -3.81 5.02 -2.41
CA SER A 45 -3.33 6.25 -3.08
C SER A 45 -2.48 5.99 -4.32
N THR A 46 -2.00 4.76 -4.45
CA THR A 46 -1.42 4.21 -5.66
C THR A 46 -1.90 2.78 -5.73
N ALA A 47 -2.28 2.27 -6.90
CA ALA A 47 -2.53 0.85 -7.06
C ALA A 47 -1.90 0.35 -8.36
N GLU A 48 -1.01 -0.61 -8.21
CA GLU A 48 -0.41 -1.35 -9.30
C GLU A 48 -0.93 -2.79 -9.24
N ARG A 49 -1.46 -3.27 -10.36
CA ARG A 49 -1.95 -4.65 -10.45
C ARG A 49 -0.78 -5.59 -10.70
N LEU A 50 -0.63 -6.61 -9.84
CA LEU A 50 0.44 -7.60 -9.95
C LEU A 50 0.01 -8.84 -10.73
N THR A 51 -1.24 -9.30 -10.60
CA THR A 51 -1.76 -10.51 -11.27
C THR A 51 -3.28 -10.41 -11.51
N GLY A 52 -3.78 -11.12 -12.52
CA GLY A 52 -5.22 -11.23 -12.86
C GLY A 52 -5.59 -10.80 -14.29
N HIS A 53 -6.73 -11.26 -14.79
CA HIS A 53 -7.35 -10.77 -16.03
C HIS A 53 -8.06 -9.43 -15.79
N GLU A 54 -8.26 -8.62 -16.84
CA GLU A 54 -8.87 -7.29 -16.74
C GLU A 54 -10.34 -7.34 -16.27
N GLU A 55 -10.58 -7.02 -15.00
CA GLU A 55 -11.83 -6.37 -14.58
C GLU A 55 -11.53 -4.91 -14.23
N ASP A 56 -12.29 -3.99 -14.84
CA ASP A 56 -12.15 -2.56 -14.64
C ASP A 56 -12.72 -2.14 -13.28
N PHE A 57 -11.90 -2.15 -12.23
CA PHE A 57 -12.25 -1.43 -11.00
C PHE A 57 -12.16 0.08 -11.24
N GLY A 58 -13.19 0.82 -10.83
CA GLY A 58 -13.29 2.25 -11.07
C GLY A 58 -12.10 3.03 -10.49
N ILE A 59 -11.27 3.58 -11.38
CA ILE A 59 -10.26 4.58 -11.01
C ILE A 59 -10.99 5.92 -10.90
N TYR A 60 -11.08 6.46 -9.69
CA TYR A 60 -11.60 7.82 -9.49
C TYR A 60 -10.45 8.80 -9.59
N ASP A 61 -10.35 9.48 -10.73
CA ASP A 61 -9.45 10.63 -10.90
C ASP A 61 -10.15 11.89 -10.40
N ALA A 62 -9.99 12.16 -9.10
CA ALA A 62 -10.41 13.41 -8.49
C ALA A 62 -9.38 14.53 -8.77
N GLN A 63 -8.82 14.58 -9.97
CA GLN A 63 -7.89 15.60 -10.50
C GLN A 63 -6.70 15.92 -9.56
N ASN A 64 -5.61 15.16 -9.72
CA ASN A 64 -4.24 15.31 -9.15
C ASN A 64 -3.86 14.47 -7.92
N GLY A 65 -4.75 13.61 -7.45
CA GLY A 65 -4.42 12.54 -6.50
C GLY A 65 -5.25 11.33 -6.89
N GLN A 66 -4.71 10.48 -7.77
CA GLN A 66 -5.42 9.29 -8.22
C GLN A 66 -5.57 8.33 -7.04
N PHE A 67 -6.82 8.02 -6.71
CA PHE A 67 -7.12 7.04 -5.68
C PHE A 67 -7.87 5.88 -6.31
N HIS A 68 -7.46 4.68 -5.91
CA HIS A 68 -8.09 3.45 -6.35
C HIS A 68 -9.01 2.98 -5.24
N MET A 69 -10.31 2.91 -5.55
CA MET A 69 -11.35 2.54 -4.60
C MET A 69 -11.79 1.10 -4.87
N PHE A 70 -11.69 0.26 -3.84
CA PHE A 70 -12.04 -1.14 -3.91
C PHE A 70 -13.21 -1.42 -2.97
N PRO A 71 -14.34 -1.95 -3.46
CA PRO A 71 -15.43 -2.32 -2.58
C PRO A 71 -14.98 -3.45 -1.64
N SER A 72 -15.15 -3.28 -0.33
CA SER A 72 -14.75 -4.25 0.71
C SER A 72 -15.23 -5.67 0.43
N LYS A 73 -16.45 -5.83 -0.11
CA LYS A 73 -17.01 -7.14 -0.49
C LYS A 73 -16.19 -7.94 -1.50
N HIS A 74 -15.27 -7.30 -2.23
CA HIS A 74 -14.36 -7.96 -3.16
C HIS A 74 -12.99 -8.23 -2.54
N ILE A 75 -12.70 -7.66 -1.37
CA ILE A 75 -11.39 -7.75 -0.74
C ILE A 75 -11.35 -9.00 0.13
N GLN A 76 -10.46 -9.92 -0.23
CA GLN A 76 -10.21 -11.12 0.56
C GLN A 76 -9.21 -10.85 1.68
N ARG A 77 -8.16 -10.07 1.39
CA ARG A 77 -7.06 -9.85 2.32
C ARG A 77 -6.28 -8.58 2.00
N VAL A 78 -5.75 -7.93 3.04
CA VAL A 78 -4.78 -6.83 2.92
C VAL A 78 -3.61 -7.07 3.87
N GLU A 79 -2.38 -6.96 3.36
CA GLU A 79 -1.16 -7.21 4.14
C GLU A 79 -0.10 -6.13 3.89
N GLU A 80 0.74 -5.85 4.89
CA GLU A 80 1.90 -4.97 4.71
C GLU A 80 2.96 -5.63 3.83
N VAL A 81 3.41 -4.93 2.80
CA VAL A 81 4.62 -5.33 2.07
C VAL A 81 5.80 -4.80 2.86
N GLN A 82 6.52 -5.69 3.54
CA GLN A 82 7.78 -5.30 4.17
C GLN A 82 8.80 -4.98 3.09
N ASP A 83 9.02 -3.69 2.87
CA ASP A 83 10.14 -3.22 2.07
C ASP A 83 11.43 -3.69 2.77
N LYS A 84 12.15 -4.64 2.18
CA LYS A 84 13.48 -5.07 2.65
C LYS A 84 14.54 -3.99 2.40
N GLN A 85 14.18 -2.71 2.47
CA GLN A 85 15.07 -1.57 2.27
C GLN A 85 15.32 -0.85 3.59
N GLN A 86 16.21 -1.41 4.42
CA GLN A 86 17.21 -0.66 5.18
C GLN A 86 18.15 -1.60 5.96
N GLU A 87 18.99 -2.37 5.26
CA GLU A 87 20.33 -2.60 5.82
C GLU A 87 21.10 -1.27 5.69
N LYS A 88 21.04 -0.47 6.77
CA LYS A 88 21.88 0.70 6.95
C LYS A 88 23.34 0.26 6.88
N LYS A 89 23.94 0.32 5.68
CA LYS A 89 25.40 0.20 5.55
C LYS A 89 26.05 1.22 6.48
N PRO A 90 26.96 0.82 7.39
CA PRO A 90 27.54 1.76 8.34
C PRO A 90 28.29 2.87 7.60
N ARG A 91 28.01 4.13 7.97
CA ARG A 91 28.77 5.31 7.53
C ARG A 91 30.25 5.09 7.88
N ARG A 92 31.04 4.69 6.90
CA ARG A 92 32.50 4.60 7.00
C ARG A 92 33.03 6.03 7.18
N LYS A 93 33.35 6.43 8.41
CA LYS A 93 34.06 7.68 8.71
C LYS A 93 35.35 7.70 7.90
N SER A 94 35.46 8.59 6.91
CA SER A 94 36.71 8.79 6.20
C SER A 94 37.71 9.39 7.21
N ARG A 95 38.77 8.62 7.45
CA ARG A 95 39.87 8.98 8.34
C ARG A 95 40.62 10.12 7.67
N ARG A 96 40.34 11.36 8.08
CA ARG A 96 41.08 12.59 7.73
C ARG A 96 42.58 12.31 7.88
N SER A 97 43.29 12.11 6.76
CA SER A 97 44.74 11.95 6.81
C SER A 97 45.31 13.29 7.25
N LYS A 98 45.95 13.28 8.42
CA LYS A 98 46.74 14.40 8.90
C LYS A 98 47.96 14.50 7.98
N ARG A 99 48.02 15.64 7.30
CA ARG A 99 49.17 16.25 6.64
C ARG A 99 50.43 16.09 7.53
N ALA A 100 51.47 15.43 7.01
CA ALA A 100 52.82 15.51 7.56
C ALA A 100 53.61 16.51 6.68
N ARG A 101 54.33 17.41 7.35
CA ARG A 101 55.23 18.41 6.78
C ARG A 101 56.49 17.75 6.22
#